data_AF-A0A3D5YM19-F1
#
_entry.id   AF-A0A3D5YM19-F1
#
_cell.length_a   1.000
_cell.length_b   1.000
_cell.length_c   1.000
_cell.angle_alpha   90.00
_cell.angle_beta   90.00
_cell.angle_gamma   90.00
#
_symmetry.space_group_name_H-M   'P 1'
#
loop_
_entity.id
_entity.type
_entity.pdbx_description
1 polymer ?
#
loop_
_entity_poly.entity_id
_entity_poly.type
_entity_poly.pdbx_seq_one_letter_code
_entity_poly.pdbx_strand_id
1 'polypeptide(L)'
;AQHLKVNIGPRTPGEFTMVLGYPGTTQEYLPAVAMDQLVNEVNAYKVEVRTVLLEIMDREMRKNEKAKIQYASKYASTANGWKKWIGQIEGIESTKGLDRKRRLEADFTARIAADPSLWSEYGSLLNDLN
;
A
#
# COMPACT_ATOMS: atom_id res chain seq x y z
N ALA A 1 32.81 -1.46 -16.63
CA ALA A 1 31.40 -1.88 -16.58
C ALA A 1 31.30 -3.24 -15.90
N GLN A 2 30.31 -3.45 -15.04
CA GLN A 2 30.03 -4.74 -14.39
C GLN A 2 28.68 -5.27 -14.87
N HIS A 3 28.50 -6.59 -14.81
CA HIS A 3 27.26 -7.28 -15.14
C HIS A 3 26.98 -8.37 -14.09
N LEU A 4 25.71 -8.74 -13.95
CA LEU A 4 25.29 -9.80 -13.03
C LEU A 4 25.69 -11.17 -13.60
N LYS A 5 26.12 -12.08 -12.72
CA LYS A 5 26.34 -13.50 -13.06
C LYS A 5 25.11 -14.31 -12.64
N VAL A 6 24.68 -15.23 -13.50
CA VAL A 6 23.51 -16.08 -13.24
C VAL A 6 23.97 -17.36 -12.54
N ASN A 7 23.38 -17.66 -11.38
CA ASN A 7 23.55 -18.95 -10.72
C ASN A 7 22.66 -20.00 -11.43
N ILE A 8 23.25 -21.11 -11.87
CA ILE A 8 22.55 -22.25 -12.51
C ILE A 8 22.25 -23.40 -11.54
N GLY A 9 22.74 -23.31 -10.31
CA GLY A 9 22.44 -24.30 -9.27
C GLY A 9 21.00 -24.20 -8.79
N PRO A 10 20.46 -25.28 -8.19
CA PRO A 10 19.15 -25.25 -7.58
C PRO A 10 19.11 -24.25 -6.42
N ARG A 11 17.97 -23.60 -6.23
CA ARG A 11 17.69 -22.78 -5.04
C ARG A 11 17.14 -23.64 -3.92
N THR A 12 17.43 -23.27 -2.68
CA THR A 12 16.91 -23.96 -1.49
C THR A 12 15.98 -23.06 -0.67
N PRO A 13 14.91 -23.59 -0.05
CA PRO A 13 14.09 -22.80 0.87
C PRO A 13 14.94 -22.22 2.02
N GLY A 14 14.77 -20.92 2.30
CA GLY A 14 15.54 -20.20 3.33
C GLY A 14 16.91 -19.68 2.89
N GLU A 15 17.30 -19.90 1.63
CA GLU A 15 18.51 -19.31 1.06
C GLU A 15 18.43 -17.78 1.04
N PHE A 16 19.55 -17.11 1.37
CA PHE A 16 19.61 -15.66 1.39
C PHE A 16 19.36 -15.06 0.00
N THR A 17 18.52 -14.03 -0.04
CA THR A 17 18.26 -13.24 -1.25
C THR A 17 18.30 -11.75 -0.91
N MET A 18 18.88 -10.98 -1.83
CA MET A 18 18.84 -9.52 -1.78
C MET A 18 18.37 -8.99 -3.13
N VAL A 19 17.48 -8.01 -3.10
CA VAL A 19 16.97 -7.32 -4.29
C VAL A 19 17.47 -5.88 -4.25
N LEU A 20 18.08 -5.43 -5.35
CA LEU A 20 18.52 -4.05 -5.56
C LEU A 20 17.63 -3.43 -6.63
N GLY A 21 17.17 -2.20 -6.39
CA GLY A 21 16.29 -1.50 -7.33
C GLY A 21 15.97 -0.08 -6.87
N TYR A 22 14.96 0.50 -7.50
CA TYR A 22 14.56 1.89 -7.28
C TYR A 22 13.08 1.93 -6.85
N PRO A 23 12.76 1.58 -5.58
CA PRO A 23 11.40 1.70 -5.10
C PRO A 23 10.95 3.17 -5.16
N GLY A 24 9.75 3.41 -5.69
CA GLY A 24 9.26 4.77 -5.92
C GLY A 24 8.92 5.51 -4.64
N THR A 25 7.94 5.02 -3.88
CA THR A 25 7.48 5.65 -2.63
C THR A 25 6.99 4.61 -1.62
N THR A 26 7.05 4.97 -0.35
CA THR A 26 6.43 4.25 0.76
C THR A 26 5.80 5.25 1.73
N GLN A 27 4.89 4.77 2.58
CA GLN A 27 4.19 5.59 3.58
C GLN A 27 4.26 4.93 4.98
N GLU A 28 5.40 4.30 5.29
CA GLU A 28 5.56 3.47 6.50
C GLU A 28 5.39 4.23 7.82
N TYR A 29 5.50 5.56 7.81
CA TYR A 29 5.47 6.40 9.01
C TYR A 29 4.18 7.21 9.16
N LEU A 30 3.12 6.88 8.41
CA LEU A 30 1.82 7.50 8.63
C LEU A 30 1.31 7.25 10.06
N PRO A 31 0.68 8.26 10.68
CA PRO A 31 -0.16 8.07 11.87
C PRO A 31 -1.31 7.10 11.61
N ALA A 32 -1.85 6.53 12.67
CA ALA A 32 -2.97 5.61 12.64
C ALA A 32 -4.20 6.26 11.98
N VAL A 33 -4.50 7.52 12.30
CA VAL A 33 -5.65 8.23 11.70
C VAL A 33 -5.49 8.39 10.19
N ALA A 34 -4.31 8.80 9.71
CA ALA A 34 -4.04 8.92 8.28
C ALA A 34 -4.07 7.56 7.56
N MET A 35 -3.58 6.51 8.23
CA MET A 35 -3.66 5.14 7.70
C MET A 35 -5.10 4.64 7.63
N ASP A 36 -5.92 4.93 8.64
CA ASP A 36 -7.34 4.60 8.70
C ASP A 36 -8.10 5.27 7.56
N GLN A 37 -7.92 6.59 7.39
CA GLN A 37 -8.51 7.33 6.27
C GLN A 37 -8.07 6.78 4.92
N LEU A 38 -6.78 6.45 4.76
CA LEU A 38 -6.27 5.91 3.51
C LEU A 38 -6.95 4.58 3.15
N VAL A 39 -7.13 3.69 4.13
CA VAL A 39 -7.62 2.33 3.90
C VAL A 39 -9.15 2.28 3.86
N ASN A 40 -9.81 2.80 4.88
CA ASN A 40 -11.23 2.63 5.08
C ASN A 40 -12.09 3.65 4.31
N GLU A 41 -11.53 4.81 3.96
CA GLU A 41 -12.25 5.83 3.19
C GLU A 41 -11.73 5.90 1.75
N VAL A 42 -10.46 6.26 1.58
CA VAL A 42 -9.90 6.60 0.27
C VAL A 42 -9.79 5.37 -0.64
N ASN A 43 -9.25 4.27 -0.13
CA ASN A 43 -9.12 3.04 -0.91
C ASN A 43 -10.49 2.40 -1.17
N ALA A 44 -11.40 2.38 -0.19
CA ALA A 44 -12.77 1.88 -0.36
C ALA A 44 -13.49 2.60 -1.51
N TYR A 45 -13.55 3.94 -1.47
CA TYR A 45 -14.15 4.74 -2.53
C TYR A 45 -13.50 4.49 -3.90
N LYS A 46 -12.16 4.40 -3.95
CA LYS A 46 -11.43 4.11 -5.19
C LYS A 46 -11.77 2.71 -5.74
N VAL A 47 -11.99 1.73 -4.88
CA VAL A 47 -12.39 0.38 -5.26
C VAL A 47 -13.81 0.40 -5.84
N GLU A 48 -14.76 1.08 -5.20
CA GLU A 48 -16.14 1.22 -5.70
C GLU A 48 -16.17 1.82 -7.11
N VAL A 49 -15.53 2.98 -7.30
CA VAL A 49 -15.48 3.66 -8.61
C VAL A 49 -14.85 2.77 -9.68
N ARG A 50 -13.74 2.09 -9.36
CA ARG A 50 -13.07 1.22 -10.34
C ARG A 50 -13.85 -0.05 -10.63
N THR A 51 -14.64 -0.56 -9.69
CA THR A 51 -15.50 -1.72 -9.92
C THR A 51 -16.50 -1.41 -11.03
N VAL A 52 -17.24 -0.31 -10.90
CA VAL A 52 -18.21 0.13 -11.92
C VAL A 52 -17.53 0.38 -13.27
N LEU A 53 -16.39 1.06 -13.29
CA LEU A 53 -15.65 1.34 -14.52
C LEU A 53 -15.20 0.04 -15.22
N LEU A 54 -14.63 -0.90 -14.47
CA LEU A 54 -14.14 -2.16 -15.02
C LEU A 54 -15.29 -3.03 -15.53
N GLU A 55 -16.44 -3.05 -14.85
CA GLU A 55 -17.64 -3.76 -15.32
C GLU A 55 -18.16 -3.20 -16.65
N ILE A 56 -18.22 -1.88 -16.79
CA ILE A 56 -18.62 -1.23 -18.04
C ILE A 56 -17.62 -1.57 -19.15
N MET A 57 -16.33 -1.43 -18.89
CA MET A 57 -15.29 -1.75 -19.86
C MET A 57 -15.36 -3.22 -20.29
N ASP A 58 -15.45 -4.16 -19.34
CA ASP A 58 -15.52 -5.59 -19.62
C ASP A 58 -16.75 -5.92 -20.50
N ARG A 59 -17.92 -5.39 -20.14
CA ARG A 59 -19.16 -5.59 -20.91
C ARG A 59 -19.02 -5.10 -22.35
N GLU A 60 -18.46 -3.92 -22.58
CA GLU A 60 -18.34 -3.38 -23.94
C GLU A 60 -17.21 -4.07 -24.74
N MET A 61 -16.12 -4.46 -24.09
CA MET A 61 -15.05 -5.23 -24.73
C MET A 61 -15.52 -6.64 -25.15
N ARG A 62 -16.40 -7.29 -24.38
CA ARG A 62 -16.97 -8.59 -24.76
C ARG A 62 -17.86 -8.54 -26.00
N LYS A 63 -18.48 -7.41 -26.27
CA LYS A 63 -19.35 -7.21 -27.45
C LYS A 63 -18.57 -6.89 -28.73
N ASN A 64 -17.35 -6.36 -28.61
CA ASN A 64 -16.61 -5.81 -29.75
C ASN A 64 -15.10 -6.08 -29.64
N GLU A 65 -14.58 -6.90 -30.54
CA GLU A 65 -13.15 -7.29 -30.55
C GLU A 65 -12.21 -6.10 -30.81
N LYS A 66 -12.62 -5.12 -31.64
CA LYS A 66 -11.82 -3.90 -31.84
C LYS A 66 -11.73 -3.09 -30.54
N ALA A 67 -12.84 -2.93 -29.83
CA ALA A 67 -12.85 -2.24 -28.54
C ALA A 67 -11.98 -2.98 -27.51
N LYS A 68 -12.08 -4.32 -27.46
CA LYS A 68 -11.24 -5.17 -26.61
C LYS A 68 -9.75 -4.95 -26.85
N ILE A 69 -9.29 -5.00 -28.10
CA ILE A 69 -7.88 -4.75 -28.44
C ILE A 69 -7.46 -3.32 -28.04
N GLN A 70 -8.31 -2.32 -28.32
CA GLN A 70 -8.00 -0.92 -28.03
C GLN A 70 -7.95 -0.59 -26.53
N TYR A 71 -8.76 -1.26 -25.71
CA TYR A 71 -8.89 -0.97 -24.29
C TYR A 71 -8.19 -1.97 -23.38
N ALA A 72 -7.66 -3.09 -23.88
CA ALA A 72 -6.98 -4.11 -23.08
C ALA A 72 -5.93 -3.53 -22.12
N SER A 73 -5.01 -2.69 -22.60
CA SER A 73 -3.96 -2.09 -21.76
C SER A 73 -4.51 -1.14 -20.70
N LYS A 74 -5.57 -0.39 -21.03
CA LYS A 74 -6.24 0.54 -20.11
C LYS A 74 -7.01 -0.23 -19.03
N TYR A 75 -7.71 -1.29 -19.42
CA TYR A 75 -8.39 -2.20 -18.52
C TYR A 75 -7.38 -2.83 -17.55
N ALA A 76 -6.30 -3.41 -18.06
CA ALA A 76 -5.29 -4.09 -17.23
C ALA A 76 -4.64 -3.15 -16.22
N SER A 77 -4.24 -1.94 -16.64
CA SER A 77 -3.63 -0.94 -15.73
C SER A 77 -4.62 -0.46 -14.67
N THR A 78 -5.89 -0.30 -15.03
CA THR A 78 -6.97 0.07 -14.10
C THR A 78 -7.25 -1.06 -13.11
N ALA A 79 -7.34 -2.29 -13.60
CA ALA A 79 -7.54 -3.48 -12.78
C ALA A 79 -6.36 -3.73 -11.82
N ASN A 80 -5.12 -3.43 -12.22
CA ASN A 80 -3.95 -3.57 -11.36
C ASN A 80 -4.06 -2.68 -10.10
N GLY A 81 -4.36 -1.39 -10.27
CA GLY A 81 -4.54 -0.50 -9.13
C GLY A 81 -5.77 -0.85 -8.29
N TRP A 82 -6.86 -1.29 -8.92
CA TRP A 82 -8.07 -1.77 -8.25
C TRP A 82 -7.77 -2.97 -7.32
N LYS A 83 -7.10 -4.01 -7.85
CA LYS A 83 -6.67 -5.18 -7.07
C LYS A 83 -5.69 -4.81 -5.95
N LYS A 84 -4.77 -3.86 -6.21
CA LYS A 84 -3.84 -3.37 -5.18
C LYS A 84 -4.59 -2.81 -3.98
N TRP A 85 -5.60 -1.97 -4.20
CA TRP A 85 -6.34 -1.35 -3.10
C TRP A 85 -7.20 -2.36 -2.33
N ILE A 86 -7.83 -3.32 -3.01
CA ILE A 86 -8.53 -4.44 -2.35
C ILE A 86 -7.55 -5.19 -1.43
N GLY A 87 -6.39 -5.61 -1.96
CA GLY A 87 -5.40 -6.33 -1.17
C GLY A 87 -4.81 -5.50 -0.02
N GLN A 88 -4.72 -4.18 -0.15
CA GLN A 88 -4.31 -3.30 0.94
C GLN A 88 -5.37 -3.28 2.07
N ILE A 89 -6.65 -3.18 1.73
CA ILE A 89 -7.75 -3.21 2.71
C ILE A 89 -7.72 -4.56 3.46
N GLU A 90 -7.77 -5.67 2.73
CA GLU A 90 -7.74 -7.03 3.29
C GLU A 90 -6.48 -7.29 4.12
N GLY A 91 -5.32 -6.81 3.65
CA GLY A 91 -4.04 -6.97 4.32
C GLY A 91 -3.97 -6.21 5.65
N ILE A 92 -4.48 -4.99 5.71
CA ILE A 92 -4.50 -4.21 6.96
C ILE A 92 -5.48 -4.80 7.96
N GLU A 93 -6.65 -5.25 7.51
CA GLU A 93 -7.63 -5.92 8.37
C GLU A 93 -7.06 -7.22 8.95
N SER A 94 -6.56 -8.11 8.10
CA SER A 94 -6.04 -9.43 8.52
C SER A 94 -4.83 -9.35 9.45
N THR A 95 -3.98 -8.34 9.28
CA THR A 95 -2.78 -8.14 10.12
C THR A 95 -3.04 -7.29 11.36
N LYS A 96 -4.25 -6.75 11.54
CA LYS A 96 -4.56 -5.72 12.56
C LYS A 96 -3.56 -4.55 12.49
N GLY A 97 -3.27 -4.10 11.27
CA GLY A 97 -2.24 -3.09 11.00
C GLY A 97 -2.52 -1.77 11.72
N LEU A 98 -3.78 -1.35 11.77
CA LEU A 98 -4.20 -0.13 12.46
C LEU A 98 -3.96 -0.21 13.98
N ASP A 99 -4.28 -1.33 14.60
CA ASP A 99 -4.02 -1.53 16.04
C ASP A 99 -2.52 -1.54 16.34
N ARG A 100 -1.72 -2.11 15.44
CA ARG A 100 -0.25 -2.08 15.56
C ARG A 100 0.26 -0.63 15.50
N LYS A 101 -0.30 0.20 14.65
CA LYS A 101 0.04 1.63 14.57
C LYS A 101 -0.36 2.40 15.82
N ARG A 102 -1.58 2.22 16.32
CA ARG A 102 -2.02 2.83 17.58
C ARG A 102 -1.13 2.45 18.76
N ARG A 103 -0.66 1.18 18.82
CA ARG A 103 0.32 0.75 19.83
C ARG A 103 1.68 1.43 19.68
N LEU A 104 2.15 1.62 18.45
CA LEU A 104 3.40 2.34 18.18
C LEU A 104 3.29 3.81 18.59
N GLU A 105 2.15 4.45 18.34
CA GLU A 105 1.88 5.82 18.76
C GLU A 105 1.84 5.96 20.29
N ALA A 106 1.18 5.03 20.98
CA ALA A 106 1.17 5.01 22.44
C ALA A 106 2.59 4.83 23.03
N ASP A 107 3.40 3.92 22.46
CA ASP A 107 4.79 3.73 22.87
C ASP A 107 5.63 4.98 22.58
N PHE A 108 5.43 5.62 21.42
CA PHE A 108 6.08 6.88 21.07
C PHE A 108 5.75 7.98 22.09
N THR A 109 4.47 8.20 22.39
CA THR A 109 4.02 9.21 23.37
C THR A 109 4.60 8.93 24.76
N ALA A 110 4.58 7.68 25.21
CA ALA A 110 5.14 7.30 26.50
C ALA A 110 6.65 7.58 26.59
N ARG A 111 7.40 7.30 25.51
CA ARG A 111 8.84 7.56 25.45
C ARG A 111 9.16 9.05 25.49
N ILE A 112 8.46 9.87 24.70
CA ILE A 112 8.75 11.32 24.67
C ILE A 112 8.30 12.01 25.96
N ALA A 113 7.23 11.53 26.62
CA ALA A 113 6.77 12.09 27.88
C ALA A 113 7.75 11.84 29.05
N ALA A 114 8.60 10.82 28.94
CA ALA A 114 9.63 10.52 29.94
C ALA A 114 10.84 11.49 29.87
N ASP A 115 10.98 12.27 28.80
CA ASP A 115 12.06 13.24 28.61
C ASP A 115 11.46 14.65 28.39
N PRO A 116 11.64 15.59 29.33
CA PRO A 116 11.11 16.95 29.20
C PRO A 116 11.55 17.68 27.93
N SER A 117 12.75 17.40 27.43
CA SER A 117 13.26 18.01 26.20
C SER A 117 12.48 17.49 24.98
N LEU A 118 12.30 16.17 24.88
CA LEU A 118 11.54 15.56 23.79
C LEU A 118 10.06 15.93 23.85
N TRP A 119 9.48 16.01 25.06
CA TRP A 119 8.11 16.46 25.25
C TRP A 119 7.90 17.89 24.76
N SER A 120 8.84 18.79 25.06
CA SER A 120 8.77 20.18 24.60
C SER A 120 8.84 20.31 23.08
N GLU A 121 9.53 19.40 22.39
CA GLU A 121 9.70 19.44 20.94
C GLU A 121 8.58 18.71 20.18
N TYR A 122 8.13 17.55 20.69
CA TYR A 122 7.26 16.63 19.95
C TYR A 122 5.91 16.34 20.62
N GLY A 123 5.62 16.92 21.78
CA GLY A 123 4.40 16.61 22.56
C GLY A 123 3.09 16.88 21.80
N SER A 124 3.09 17.82 20.85
CA SER A 124 1.91 18.11 20.01
C SER A 124 1.88 17.32 18.69
N LEU A 125 2.96 16.65 18.29
CA LEU A 125 3.15 16.15 16.93
C LEU A 125 2.00 15.25 16.44
N LEU A 126 1.56 14.29 17.26
CA LEU A 126 0.46 13.40 16.87
C LEU A 126 -0.88 14.15 16.78
N ASN A 127 -1.11 15.14 17.63
CA ASN A 127 -2.34 15.94 17.57
C ASN A 127 -2.35 16.86 16.35
N ASP A 128 -1.19 17.38 15.95
CA ASP A 128 -1.08 18.27 14.79
C ASP A 128 -1.24 17.51 13.46
N LEU A 129 -0.98 16.20 13.45
CA LEU A 129 -1.09 15.33 12.28
C LEU A 129 -2.43 14.59 12.16
N ASN A 130 -3.20 14.51 13.24
CA ASN A 130 -4.51 13.82 13.30
C ASN A 130 -5.66 14.78 12.97
#